data_AF-Q48HM8-F1
#
_entry.id   AF-Q48HM8-F1
#
_cell.length_a   1.000
_cell.length_b   1.000
_cell.length_c   1.000
_cell.angle_alpha   90.00
_cell.angle_beta   90.00
_cell.angle_gamma   90.00
#
_symmetry.space_group_name_H-M   'P 1'
#
loop_
_entity.id
_entity.type
_entity.pdbx_description
1 polymer ?
#
loop_
_entity_poly.entity_id
_entity_poly.type
_entity_poly.pdbx_seq_one_letter_code
_entity_poly.pdbx_strand_id
1 'polypeptide(L)'
;MHRHFEIPMHKFLCIKQIAGWLARNEQKLLAHPELRRSEPSPLRGVMDTQEPPTTPSPSNRPDAKKESNDVANTSSKPEWLQRLDAGNEFNRVQSKNYPYNEVYIQRPDGNGYYRLDSYNPTTGEIISRKLTQFSKISESTAKSYINEAISKYPSGSTIANAPSSGSLAGQKLQGALILEVSPQTGIIPQTILDSADKAGVLIRDINGKVY
;
A
#
# COMPACT_ATOMS: atom_id res chain seq x y z
N MET A 1 51.25 -6.14 4.42
CA MET A 1 50.36 -5.08 4.94
C MET A 1 48.92 -5.51 4.74
N HIS A 2 48.24 -6.03 5.76
CA HIS A 2 46.81 -6.38 5.67
C HIS A 2 46.00 -5.22 6.26
N ARG A 3 45.25 -4.49 5.43
CA ARG A 3 44.25 -3.55 5.94
C ARG A 3 42.97 -4.32 6.23
N HIS A 4 42.61 -4.44 7.51
CA HIS A 4 41.22 -4.72 7.86
C HIS A 4 40.35 -3.56 7.38
N PHE A 5 39.32 -3.87 6.60
CA PHE A 5 38.18 -2.98 6.40
C PHE A 5 37.20 -3.26 7.52
N GLU A 6 37.26 -2.48 8.60
CA GLU A 6 36.14 -2.39 9.52
C GLU A 6 34.97 -1.71 8.79
N ILE A 7 33.92 -2.48 8.54
CA ILE A 7 32.64 -1.93 8.05
C ILE A 7 31.97 -1.25 9.25
N PRO A 8 31.69 0.07 9.21
CA PRO A 8 31.11 0.76 10.36
C PRO A 8 29.65 0.35 10.57
N MET A 9 29.46 -0.61 11.48
CA MET A 9 28.19 -0.88 12.14
C MET A 9 27.75 0.36 12.92
N HIS A 10 26.94 1.23 12.30
CA HIS A 10 25.75 1.89 12.86
C HIS A 10 25.34 3.11 12.02
N LYS A 11 24.12 3.05 11.47
CA LYS A 11 23.14 4.16 11.44
C LYS A 11 21.74 3.64 11.07
N PHE A 12 21.28 2.62 11.81
CA PHE A 12 19.84 2.44 11.97
C PHE A 12 19.26 3.75 12.54
N LEU A 13 18.14 4.20 11.98
CA LEU A 13 17.45 5.39 12.45
C LEU A 13 17.01 5.15 13.90
N CYS A 14 17.45 6.00 14.82
CA CYS A 14 17.14 5.80 16.24
C CYS A 14 15.65 6.12 16.50
N ILE A 15 15.03 5.47 17.49
CA ILE A 15 13.68 5.78 18.00
C ILE A 15 13.48 7.30 18.21
N LYS A 16 14.54 8.03 18.63
CA LYS A 16 14.54 9.50 18.77
C LYS A 16 14.22 10.26 17.46
N GLN A 17 14.60 9.72 16.30
CA GLN A 17 14.32 10.32 14.99
C GLN A 17 12.89 10.05 14.54
N ILE A 18 12.31 8.91 14.92
CA ILE A 18 10.89 8.56 14.70
C ILE A 18 10.01 9.42 15.62
N ALA A 19 10.34 9.52 16.92
CA ALA A 19 9.68 10.44 17.84
C ALA A 19 9.78 11.90 17.36
N GLY A 20 10.94 12.30 16.84
CA GLY A 20 11.10 13.62 16.20
C GLY A 20 10.31 13.78 14.90
N TRP A 21 10.07 12.71 14.13
CA TRP A 21 9.19 12.74 12.95
C TRP A 21 7.73 12.87 13.36
N LEU A 22 7.28 12.08 14.36
CA LEU A 22 5.95 12.17 14.94
C LEU A 22 5.67 13.58 15.47
N ALA A 23 6.58 14.16 16.27
CA ALA A 23 6.46 15.53 16.79
C ALA A 23 6.45 16.61 15.68
N ARG A 24 7.19 16.42 14.58
CA ARG A 24 7.17 17.35 13.43
C ARG A 24 5.91 17.23 12.57
N ASN A 25 5.30 16.04 12.50
CA ASN A 25 4.06 15.79 11.76
C ASN A 25 2.80 15.79 12.66
N GLU A 26 2.94 16.09 13.95
CA GLU A 26 1.86 16.01 14.95
C GLU A 26 0.63 16.82 14.55
N GLN A 27 0.83 18.03 13.99
CA GLN A 27 -0.28 18.85 13.50
C GLN A 27 -1.08 18.21 12.36
N LYS A 28 -0.49 17.31 11.55
CA LYS A 28 -1.22 16.55 10.52
C LYS A 28 -1.91 15.30 11.08
N LEU A 29 -1.35 14.69 12.12
CA LEU A 29 -1.97 13.59 12.86
C LEU A 29 -3.14 14.08 13.74
N LEU A 30 -3.11 15.33 14.19
CA LEU A 30 -4.20 15.97 14.93
C LEU A 30 -5.24 16.65 14.01
N ALA A 31 -4.86 17.07 12.80
CA ALA A 31 -5.76 17.63 11.81
C ALA A 31 -6.59 16.57 11.06
N HIS A 32 -7.33 15.75 11.80
CA HIS A 32 -8.45 14.94 11.28
C HIS A 32 -9.79 15.71 11.48
N PRO A 33 -10.22 16.58 10.56
CA PRO A 33 -11.55 17.21 10.65
C PRO A 33 -12.70 16.22 10.39
N GLU A 34 -12.42 15.04 9.83
CA GLU A 34 -13.41 13.98 9.52
C GLU A 34 -13.83 13.11 10.73
N LEU A 35 -13.92 13.72 11.91
CA LEU A 35 -14.70 13.20 13.04
C LEU A 35 -15.82 14.16 13.48
N ARG A 36 -16.19 15.12 12.61
CA ARG A 36 -17.52 15.75 12.69
C ARG A 36 -18.54 14.89 11.95
N ARG A 37 -19.37 14.19 12.74
CA ARG A 37 -20.53 13.42 12.28
C ARG A 37 -21.38 14.24 11.30
N SER A 38 -21.61 13.71 10.10
CA SER A 38 -22.81 14.00 9.31
C SER A 38 -23.92 13.06 9.77
N GLU A 39 -24.94 13.60 10.44
CA GLU A 39 -26.15 12.84 10.76
C GLU A 39 -26.95 12.55 9.47
N PRO A 40 -27.60 11.37 9.36
CA PRO A 40 -28.45 11.06 8.22
C PRO A 40 -29.81 11.78 8.36
N SER A 41 -30.03 12.82 7.56
CA SER A 41 -31.37 13.45 7.44
C SER A 41 -32.26 12.63 6.49
N PRO A 42 -33.54 12.36 6.84
CA PRO A 42 -34.47 11.55 6.06
C PRO A 42 -35.33 12.36 5.06
N LEU A 43 -36.35 11.68 4.48
CA LEU A 43 -37.40 12.10 3.49
C LEU A 43 -37.12 11.51 2.07
N ARG A 44 -37.94 10.66 1.41
CA ARG A 44 -39.42 10.46 1.31
C ARG A 44 -40.16 11.69 0.78
N GLY A 45 -40.74 11.74 -0.43
CA GLY A 45 -40.78 10.79 -1.56
C GLY A 45 -42.05 11.02 -2.44
N VAL A 46 -41.92 11.03 -3.77
CA VAL A 46 -42.96 11.00 -4.85
C VAL A 46 -42.20 10.66 -6.15
N MET A 47 -42.50 9.69 -7.02
CA MET A 47 -43.75 9.15 -7.59
C MET A 47 -44.39 10.03 -8.68
N ASP A 48 -43.95 9.82 -9.93
CA ASP A 48 -44.87 9.60 -11.06
C ASP A 48 -44.17 8.81 -12.22
N THR A 49 -44.90 8.59 -13.31
CA THR A 49 -44.85 7.40 -14.21
C THR A 49 -44.50 7.78 -15.65
N GLN A 50 -43.77 6.93 -16.39
CA GLN A 50 -44.09 6.48 -17.78
C GLN A 50 -42.96 5.63 -18.44
N GLU A 51 -43.38 4.79 -19.41
CA GLU A 51 -42.65 3.67 -20.04
C GLU A 51 -42.21 3.99 -21.51
N PRO A 52 -41.47 3.09 -22.24
CA PRO A 52 -40.50 3.47 -23.28
C PRO A 52 -40.95 3.25 -24.74
N PRO A 53 -40.08 3.55 -25.74
CA PRO A 53 -40.24 3.05 -27.11
C PRO A 53 -39.08 2.15 -27.65
N THR A 54 -39.44 0.89 -27.87
CA THR A 54 -39.15 -0.03 -29.01
C THR A 54 -37.98 0.14 -30.01
N THR A 55 -37.43 -1.03 -30.37
CA THR A 55 -36.49 -1.41 -31.46
C THR A 55 -36.99 -1.15 -32.90
N PRO A 56 -36.14 -1.41 -33.93
CA PRO A 56 -36.43 -2.58 -34.77
C PRO A 56 -35.21 -3.45 -35.18
N SER A 57 -35.45 -4.74 -35.38
CA SER A 57 -34.52 -5.72 -35.97
C SER A 57 -34.61 -5.77 -37.50
N PRO A 58 -33.77 -6.59 -38.17
CA PRO A 58 -34.31 -7.46 -39.23
C PRO A 58 -34.11 -8.96 -38.93
N SER A 59 -34.94 -9.78 -39.59
CA SER A 59 -35.17 -11.19 -39.30
C SER A 59 -34.32 -12.13 -40.16
N ASN A 60 -34.02 -13.34 -39.66
CA ASN A 60 -34.05 -14.58 -40.45
C ASN A 60 -34.12 -15.83 -39.55
N ARG A 61 -34.85 -16.85 -40.02
CA ARG A 61 -35.17 -18.17 -39.41
C ARG A 61 -35.36 -19.17 -40.58
N PRO A 62 -35.50 -20.49 -40.38
CA PRO A 62 -35.30 -21.32 -39.17
C PRO A 62 -34.29 -22.48 -39.49
N ASP A 63 -34.22 -23.67 -38.87
CA ASP A 63 -34.72 -24.26 -37.63
C ASP A 63 -33.73 -25.36 -37.17
N ALA A 64 -33.75 -25.75 -35.88
CA ALA A 64 -33.40 -27.09 -35.37
C ALA A 64 -33.43 -27.11 -33.82
N LYS A 65 -34.10 -28.13 -33.25
CA LYS A 65 -34.08 -28.39 -31.80
C LYS A 65 -32.69 -28.80 -31.29
N LYS A 66 -32.27 -28.23 -30.15
CA LYS A 66 -31.61 -29.02 -29.10
C LYS A 66 -31.84 -28.38 -27.73
N GLU A 67 -32.55 -29.09 -26.86
CA GLU A 67 -32.52 -28.78 -25.42
C GLU A 67 -31.14 -29.13 -24.88
N SER A 68 -30.50 -28.17 -24.23
CA SER A 68 -29.40 -28.43 -23.31
C SER A 68 -29.52 -27.46 -22.14
N ASN A 69 -30.17 -27.93 -21.08
CA ASN A 69 -29.82 -27.45 -19.75
C ASN A 69 -28.35 -27.82 -19.54
N ASP A 70 -27.45 -26.84 -19.51
CA ASP A 70 -26.44 -26.87 -18.46
C ASP A 70 -25.88 -25.48 -18.16
N VAL A 71 -25.65 -25.32 -16.87
CA VAL A 71 -25.30 -24.11 -16.13
C VAL A 71 -24.23 -23.27 -16.85
N ALA A 72 -24.45 -21.95 -16.91
CA ALA A 72 -23.40 -21.01 -17.28
C ALA A 72 -22.22 -21.16 -16.30
N ASN A 73 -21.16 -21.84 -16.75
CA ASN A 73 -19.94 -22.04 -16.00
C ASN A 73 -19.19 -20.71 -15.89
N THR A 74 -19.62 -19.87 -14.94
CA THR A 74 -18.94 -18.63 -14.57
C THR A 74 -17.61 -19.00 -13.92
N SER A 75 -16.59 -19.16 -14.77
CA SER A 75 -15.19 -19.33 -14.39
C SER A 75 -14.74 -18.12 -13.59
N SER A 76 -14.96 -18.17 -12.27
CA SER A 76 -14.47 -17.19 -11.33
C SER A 76 -12.94 -17.31 -11.30
N LYS A 77 -12.25 -16.17 -11.46
CA LYS A 77 -10.78 -16.11 -11.44
C LYS A 77 -10.23 -16.88 -10.22
N PRO A 78 -9.12 -17.63 -10.33
CA PRO A 78 -8.49 -18.27 -9.18
C PRO A 78 -8.22 -17.29 -8.04
N GLU A 79 -8.40 -17.72 -6.79
CA GLU A 79 -8.33 -16.82 -5.63
C GLU A 79 -6.98 -16.05 -5.53
N TRP A 80 -5.86 -16.73 -5.82
CA TRP A 80 -4.54 -16.09 -5.81
C TRP A 80 -4.44 -14.94 -6.82
N LEU A 81 -5.12 -15.05 -7.97
CA LEU A 81 -5.14 -14.02 -9.01
C LEU A 81 -6.04 -12.86 -8.59
N GLN A 82 -7.18 -13.13 -7.93
CA GLN A 82 -8.02 -12.08 -7.34
C GLN A 82 -7.25 -11.29 -6.25
N ARG A 83 -6.48 -11.98 -5.40
CA ARG A 83 -5.64 -11.35 -4.38
C ARG A 83 -4.52 -10.50 -5.00
N LEU A 84 -3.92 -10.96 -6.10
CA LEU A 84 -2.91 -10.21 -6.86
C LEU A 84 -3.52 -8.96 -7.51
N ASP A 85 -4.65 -9.10 -8.19
CA ASP A 85 -5.41 -7.99 -8.80
C ASP A 85 -5.78 -6.94 -7.75
N ALA A 86 -6.31 -7.37 -6.59
CA ALA A 86 -6.66 -6.47 -5.49
C ALA A 86 -5.45 -5.75 -4.90
N GLY A 87 -4.30 -6.44 -4.76
CA GLY A 87 -3.04 -5.83 -4.30
C GLY A 87 -2.51 -4.78 -5.29
N ASN A 88 -2.56 -5.09 -6.59
CA ASN A 88 -2.18 -4.16 -7.66
C ASN A 88 -3.11 -2.93 -7.71
N GLU A 89 -4.41 -3.14 -7.55
CA GLU A 89 -5.40 -2.06 -7.51
C GLU A 89 -5.22 -1.17 -6.28
N PHE A 90 -5.01 -1.75 -5.09
CA PHE A 90 -4.66 -1.00 -3.89
C PHE A 90 -3.41 -0.14 -4.10
N ASN A 91 -2.36 -0.72 -4.72
CA ASN A 91 -1.13 0.00 -5.07
C ASN A 91 -1.36 1.12 -6.10
N ARG A 92 -2.28 0.94 -7.06
CA ARG A 92 -2.64 1.93 -8.09
C ARG A 92 -3.51 3.07 -7.56
N VAL A 93 -4.39 2.79 -6.59
CA VAL A 93 -5.25 3.81 -5.96
C VAL A 93 -4.41 4.69 -5.02
N GLN A 94 -3.63 4.09 -4.12
CA GLN A 94 -2.91 4.81 -3.08
C GLN A 94 -1.68 5.60 -3.60
N SER A 95 -1.15 5.28 -4.80
CA SER A 95 0.01 6.00 -5.36
C SER A 95 -0.28 7.48 -5.63
N LYS A 96 -1.54 7.83 -5.88
CA LYS A 96 -2.01 9.21 -6.10
C LYS A 96 -1.77 10.13 -4.90
N ASN A 97 -1.59 9.57 -3.71
CA ASN A 97 -1.38 10.32 -2.47
C ASN A 97 0.10 10.75 -2.29
N TYR A 98 1.00 10.33 -3.20
CA TYR A 98 2.44 10.52 -3.05
C TYR A 98 3.09 11.19 -4.28
N PRO A 99 4.10 12.05 -4.07
CA PRO A 99 4.73 12.80 -5.16
C PRO A 99 5.66 11.93 -6.03
N TYR A 100 6.29 10.90 -5.47
CA TYR A 100 7.12 9.95 -6.22
C TYR A 100 6.62 8.53 -5.96
N ASN A 101 6.50 7.75 -7.05
CA ASN A 101 5.93 6.41 -7.05
C ASN A 101 6.82 5.48 -7.88
N GLU A 102 6.86 4.20 -7.53
CA GLU A 102 7.71 3.19 -8.18
C GLU A 102 9.18 3.64 -8.26
N VAL A 103 9.70 4.10 -7.11
CA VAL A 103 11.06 4.62 -6.98
C VAL A 103 12.04 3.45 -6.90
N TYR A 104 13.03 3.42 -7.78
CA TYR A 104 14.03 2.36 -7.80
C TYR A 104 15.16 2.67 -6.82
N ILE A 105 15.45 1.73 -5.92
CA ILE A 105 16.49 1.82 -4.90
C ILE A 105 17.60 0.84 -5.27
N GLN A 106 18.85 1.29 -5.31
CA GLN A 106 20.01 0.42 -5.55
C GLN A 106 20.10 -0.66 -4.47
N ARG A 107 20.30 -1.91 -4.88
CA ARG A 107 20.51 -2.99 -3.92
C ARG A 107 21.87 -2.84 -3.23
N PRO A 108 22.01 -3.26 -1.95
CA PRO A 108 23.29 -3.19 -1.24
C PRO A 108 24.42 -4.00 -1.88
N ASP A 109 24.10 -5.03 -2.66
CA ASP A 109 25.06 -5.87 -3.41
C ASP A 109 25.46 -5.27 -4.78
N GLY A 110 24.88 -4.13 -5.16
CA GLY A 110 25.06 -3.49 -6.47
C GLY A 110 24.32 -4.14 -7.64
N ASN A 111 23.67 -5.30 -7.43
CA ASN A 111 23.11 -6.11 -8.51
C ASN A 111 21.64 -5.74 -8.79
N GLY A 112 21.46 -4.57 -9.40
CA GLY A 112 20.17 -4.05 -9.79
C GLY A 112 19.44 -3.35 -8.64
N TYR A 113 18.12 -3.50 -8.61
CA TYR A 113 17.25 -2.60 -7.84
C TYR A 113 16.17 -3.32 -7.04
N TYR A 114 15.67 -2.65 -6.00
CA TYR A 114 14.35 -2.88 -5.41
C TYR A 114 13.42 -1.74 -5.85
N ARG A 115 12.14 -2.04 -6.06
CA ARG A 115 11.13 -1.02 -6.36
C ARG A 115 10.39 -0.68 -5.07
N LEU A 116 10.57 0.54 -4.59
CA LEU A 116 9.81 1.14 -3.50
C LEU A 116 8.47 1.64 -4.05
N ASP A 117 7.38 1.44 -3.31
CA ASP A 117 6.03 1.71 -3.81
C ASP A 117 5.79 3.22 -3.96
N SER A 118 6.10 4.00 -2.91
CA SER A 118 6.05 5.46 -2.93
C SER A 118 7.11 6.10 -2.01
N TYR A 119 7.49 7.35 -2.30
CA TYR A 119 8.40 8.15 -1.48
C TYR A 119 7.95 9.62 -1.46
N ASN A 120 8.02 10.24 -0.28
CA ASN A 120 7.81 11.67 -0.12
C ASN A 120 9.05 12.31 0.55
N PRO A 121 9.94 12.96 -0.22
CA PRO A 121 11.14 13.60 0.34
C PRO A 121 10.81 14.80 1.24
N THR A 122 9.66 15.45 1.04
CA THR A 122 9.27 16.65 1.79
C THR A 122 8.83 16.32 3.22
N THR A 123 8.14 15.19 3.41
CA THR A 123 7.73 14.68 4.73
C THR A 123 8.70 13.63 5.28
N GLY A 124 9.64 13.15 4.46
CA GLY A 124 10.56 12.07 4.82
C GLY A 124 9.82 10.74 5.03
N GLU A 125 8.96 10.34 4.11
CA GLU A 125 8.16 9.11 4.20
C GLU A 125 8.58 8.11 3.12
N ILE A 126 9.05 6.93 3.55
CA ILE A 126 9.46 5.80 2.70
C ILE A 126 8.37 4.74 2.79
N ILE A 127 7.55 4.59 1.75
CA ILE A 127 6.32 3.80 1.81
C ILE A 127 6.50 2.44 1.13
N SER A 128 6.27 1.36 1.88
CA SER A 128 6.01 0.04 1.31
C SER A 128 4.60 -0.41 1.68
N ARG A 129 3.83 -0.90 0.70
CA ARG A 129 2.42 -1.22 0.86
C ARG A 129 2.14 -2.71 1.00
N LYS A 130 1.22 -3.07 1.90
CA LYS A 130 0.68 -4.43 2.03
C LYS A 130 -0.85 -4.40 2.17
N LEU A 131 -1.56 -4.97 1.20
CA LEU A 131 -2.98 -5.27 1.35
C LEU A 131 -3.12 -6.51 2.26
N THR A 132 -3.25 -6.30 3.57
CA THR A 132 -3.31 -7.38 4.56
C THR A 132 -4.15 -7.01 5.79
N GLN A 133 -4.53 -8.02 6.57
CA GLN A 133 -5.09 -7.86 7.91
C GLN A 133 -4.18 -8.62 8.86
N PHE A 134 -3.45 -7.92 9.73
CA PHE A 134 -2.46 -8.52 10.64
C PHE A 134 -3.10 -9.52 11.62
N SER A 135 -4.37 -9.31 11.98
CA SER A 135 -5.18 -10.24 12.77
C SER A 135 -5.53 -11.56 12.06
N LYS A 136 -5.24 -11.69 10.75
CA LYS A 136 -5.59 -12.86 9.92
C LYS A 136 -4.36 -13.57 9.32
N ILE A 137 -3.15 -13.16 9.68
CA ILE A 137 -1.90 -13.79 9.23
C ILE A 137 -1.07 -14.24 10.44
N SER A 138 -0.08 -15.11 10.22
CA SER A 138 0.85 -15.48 11.29
C SER A 138 1.78 -14.32 11.63
N GLU A 139 2.23 -14.30 12.89
CA GLU A 139 3.26 -13.37 13.36
C GLU A 139 4.56 -13.47 12.54
N SER A 140 4.92 -14.68 12.05
CA SER A 140 6.07 -14.89 11.18
C SER A 140 5.92 -14.20 9.81
N THR A 141 4.73 -14.22 9.21
CA THR A 141 4.45 -13.49 7.96
C THR A 141 4.47 -11.98 8.20
N ALA A 142 3.91 -11.50 9.31
CA ALA A 142 3.96 -10.09 9.68
C ALA A 142 5.39 -9.58 9.87
N LYS A 143 6.20 -10.31 10.66
CA LYS A 143 7.63 -10.04 10.85
C LYS A 143 8.41 -10.09 9.53
N SER A 144 8.05 -10.98 8.60
CA SER A 144 8.65 -11.02 7.27
C SER A 144 8.43 -9.71 6.49
N TYR A 145 7.24 -9.10 6.56
CA TYR A 145 6.97 -7.81 5.91
C TYR A 145 7.79 -6.66 6.53
N ILE A 146 7.92 -6.63 7.86
CA ILE A 146 8.74 -5.64 8.59
C ILE A 146 10.22 -5.80 8.20
N ASN A 147 10.73 -7.04 8.25
CA ASN A 147 12.11 -7.38 7.91
C ASN A 147 12.44 -7.10 6.43
N GLU A 148 11.48 -7.37 5.53
CA GLU A 148 11.61 -7.06 4.10
C GLU A 148 11.78 -5.55 3.89
N ALA A 149 10.99 -4.72 4.56
CA ALA A 149 11.07 -3.27 4.43
C ALA A 149 12.45 -2.74 4.85
N ILE A 150 12.94 -3.09 6.04
CA ILE A 150 14.25 -2.62 6.52
C ILE A 150 15.42 -3.15 5.68
N SER A 151 15.30 -4.35 5.10
CA SER A 151 16.35 -4.97 4.29
C SER A 151 16.42 -4.41 2.88
N LYS A 152 15.27 -4.08 2.27
CA LYS A 152 15.19 -3.51 0.92
C LYS A 152 15.45 -2.01 0.89
N TYR A 153 15.07 -1.29 1.95
CA TYR A 153 15.08 0.17 2.00
C TYR A 153 15.88 0.74 3.19
N PRO A 154 17.13 0.30 3.44
CA PRO A 154 17.92 0.86 4.53
C PRO A 154 18.18 2.36 4.31
N SER A 155 18.17 3.12 5.41
CA SER A 155 18.42 4.57 5.37
C SER A 155 19.81 4.86 4.77
N GLY A 156 19.88 5.79 3.82
CA GLY A 156 21.11 6.10 3.08
C GLY A 156 21.34 5.23 1.82
N SER A 157 20.40 4.35 1.46
CA SER A 157 20.38 3.73 0.14
C SER A 157 20.37 4.77 -0.98
N THR A 158 21.04 4.50 -2.08
CA THR A 158 21.02 5.37 -3.26
C THR A 158 19.75 5.15 -4.07
N ILE A 159 19.05 6.22 -4.40
CA ILE A 159 17.97 6.20 -5.39
C ILE A 159 18.59 6.04 -6.78
N ALA A 160 18.13 5.05 -7.52
CA ALA A 160 18.65 4.71 -8.84
C ALA A 160 18.36 5.81 -9.87
N ASN A 161 19.19 5.87 -10.91
CA ASN A 161 18.89 6.67 -12.09
C ASN A 161 17.93 5.89 -12.99
N ALA A 162 16.64 6.21 -12.88
CA ALA A 162 15.54 5.62 -13.64
C ALA A 162 14.51 6.71 -13.98
N PRO A 163 13.70 6.55 -15.05
CA PRO A 163 12.73 7.57 -15.45
C PRO A 163 11.75 8.01 -14.35
N SER A 164 11.31 7.08 -13.48
CA SER A 164 10.42 7.39 -12.34
C SER A 164 11.10 8.15 -11.20
N SER A 165 12.44 8.12 -11.12
CA SER A 165 13.20 8.81 -10.06
C SER A 165 13.30 10.31 -10.30
N GLY A 166 13.27 10.78 -11.56
CA GLY A 166 13.35 12.19 -11.91
C GLY A 166 14.53 12.91 -11.23
N SER A 167 14.23 14.00 -10.52
CA SER A 167 15.20 14.80 -9.75
C SER A 167 15.83 14.07 -8.56
N LEU A 168 15.29 12.92 -8.14
CA LEU A 168 15.81 12.12 -7.02
C LEU A 168 16.92 11.15 -7.43
N ALA A 169 17.20 10.97 -8.72
CA ALA A 169 18.26 10.09 -9.20
C ALA A 169 19.61 10.41 -8.53
N GLY A 170 20.26 9.39 -7.96
CA GLY A 170 21.54 9.52 -7.24
C GLY A 170 21.43 10.07 -5.81
N GLN A 171 20.27 10.58 -5.39
CA GLN A 171 20.06 11.07 -4.02
C GLN A 171 20.02 9.91 -3.01
N LYS A 172 20.14 10.27 -1.72
CA LYS A 172 20.11 9.32 -0.60
C LYS A 172 18.71 9.24 -0.02
N LEU A 173 18.14 8.03 -0.01
CA LEU A 173 16.85 7.72 0.59
C LEU A 173 16.90 8.00 2.09
N GLN A 174 16.06 8.90 2.58
CA GLN A 174 16.04 9.39 3.95
C GLN A 174 14.61 9.58 4.41
N GLY A 175 14.29 9.15 5.63
CA GLY A 175 12.93 9.26 6.16
C GLY A 175 12.59 8.16 7.16
N ALA A 176 11.36 8.22 7.67
CA ALA A 176 10.74 7.12 8.39
C ALA A 176 10.26 6.05 7.40
N LEU A 177 10.48 4.78 7.74
CA LEU A 177 9.95 3.65 6.98
C LEU A 177 8.53 3.36 7.45
N ILE A 178 7.58 3.37 6.50
CA ILE A 178 6.16 3.16 6.78
C ILE A 178 5.69 1.92 6.01
N LEU A 179 5.19 0.95 6.77
CA LEU A 179 4.47 -0.20 6.25
C LEU A 179 2.99 0.19 6.16
N GLU A 180 2.60 0.69 4.99
CA GLU A 180 1.25 1.19 4.75
C GLU A 180 0.28 0.06 4.39
N VAL A 181 -0.85 -0.01 5.11
CA VAL A 181 -1.79 -1.12 5.02
C VAL A 181 -3.24 -0.67 4.80
N SER A 182 -4.11 -1.59 4.42
CA SER A 182 -5.56 -1.33 4.49
C SER A 182 -6.01 -1.17 5.94
N PRO A 183 -7.15 -0.49 6.21
CA PRO A 183 -7.62 -0.28 7.58
C PRO A 183 -7.84 -1.61 8.29
N GLN A 184 -7.33 -1.74 9.52
CA GLN A 184 -7.39 -3.01 10.25
C GLN A 184 -8.74 -3.16 10.96
N THR A 185 -9.44 -4.26 10.65
CA THR A 185 -10.74 -4.62 11.23
C THR A 185 -10.63 -5.41 12.54
N GLY A 186 -9.48 -6.03 12.79
CA GLY A 186 -9.15 -6.69 14.05
C GLY A 186 -7.96 -6.03 14.75
N ILE A 187 -7.78 -6.35 16.03
CA ILE A 187 -6.62 -5.91 16.81
C ILE A 187 -5.35 -6.48 16.16
N ILE A 188 -4.35 -5.64 15.92
CA ILE A 188 -3.00 -6.10 15.55
C ILE A 188 -2.38 -6.72 16.82
N PRO A 189 -1.91 -7.98 16.80
CA PRO A 189 -1.17 -8.56 17.90
C PRO A 189 -0.02 -7.66 18.37
N GLN A 190 0.07 -7.38 19.67
CA GLN A 190 1.08 -6.47 20.24
C GLN A 190 2.51 -6.88 19.86
N THR A 191 2.79 -8.19 19.79
CA THR A 191 4.08 -8.74 19.35
C THR A 191 4.51 -8.30 17.94
N ILE A 192 3.57 -7.95 17.06
CA ILE A 192 3.82 -7.40 15.72
C ILE A 192 4.16 -5.91 15.82
N LEU A 193 3.43 -5.14 16.64
CA LEU A 193 3.70 -3.72 16.90
C LEU A 193 5.09 -3.55 17.52
N ASP A 194 5.37 -4.28 18.61
CA ASP A 194 6.68 -4.28 19.29
C ASP A 194 7.83 -4.64 18.32
N SER A 195 7.57 -5.51 17.34
CA SER A 195 8.55 -5.89 16.32
C SER A 195 8.78 -4.79 15.29
N ALA A 196 7.74 -4.04 14.93
CA ALA A 196 7.81 -2.91 14.01
C ALA A 196 8.53 -1.73 14.68
N ASP A 197 8.16 -1.37 15.91
CA ASP A 197 8.82 -0.34 16.73
C ASP A 197 10.30 -0.63 16.94
N LYS A 198 10.64 -1.87 17.33
CA LYS A 198 12.04 -2.31 17.51
C LYS A 198 12.84 -2.23 16.21
N ALA A 199 12.21 -2.46 15.05
CA ALA A 199 12.82 -2.33 13.74
C ALA A 199 12.85 -0.88 13.21
N GLY A 200 12.17 0.06 13.87
CA GLY A 200 12.03 1.45 13.42
C GLY A 200 11.07 1.61 12.22
N VAL A 201 10.06 0.75 12.13
CA VAL A 201 9.06 0.74 11.05
C VAL A 201 7.69 1.13 11.62
N LEU A 202 7.08 2.16 11.06
CA LEU A 202 5.72 2.56 11.45
C LEU A 202 4.69 1.72 10.69
N ILE A 203 3.70 1.16 11.39
CA ILE A 203 2.51 0.57 10.74
C ILE A 203 1.43 1.65 10.70
N ARG A 204 0.96 1.99 9.49
CA ARG A 204 -0.07 3.02 9.28
C ARG A 204 -1.09 2.55 8.26
N ASP A 205 -2.38 2.82 8.48
CA ASP A 205 -3.38 2.61 7.43
C ASP A 205 -3.51 3.80 6.47
N ILE A 206 -4.22 3.56 5.36
CA ILE A 206 -4.54 4.59 4.35
C ILE A 206 -5.41 5.75 4.87
N ASN A 207 -6.01 5.64 6.06
CA ASN A 207 -6.75 6.73 6.70
C ASN A 207 -5.83 7.61 7.57
N GLY A 208 -4.55 7.25 7.68
CA GLY A 208 -3.56 7.95 8.50
C GLY A 208 -3.41 7.39 9.92
N LYS A 209 -4.20 6.38 10.32
CA LYS A 209 -4.10 5.79 11.65
C LYS A 209 -2.78 5.03 11.79
N VAL A 210 -1.94 5.49 12.71
CA VAL A 210 -0.78 4.72 13.20
C VAL A 210 -1.27 3.74 14.26
N TYR A 211 -0.66 2.54 14.29
CA TYR A 211 -0.97 1.46 15.23
C TYR A 211 0.20 1.19 16.16
#